data_AF-A0ABD1PKZ4-F1
#
_entry.id   AF-A0ABD1PKZ4-F1
#
_cell.length_a   1.000
_cell.length_b   1.000
_cell.length_c   1.000
_cell.angle_alpha   90.00
_cell.angle_beta   90.00
_cell.angle_gamma   90.00
#
_symmetry.space_group_name_H-M   'P 1'
#
loop_
_entity.id
_entity.type
_entity.pdbx_description
1 polymer ?
#
loop_
_entity_poly.entity_id
_entity_poly.type
_entity_poly.pdbx_seq_one_letter_code
_entity_poly.pdbx_strand_id
1 'polypeptide(L)'
;MDGTLSWEPFVEQTITMARNVHKHRYRMGDGYKVAEDGTVIENYWIQVEGEGEETKIKKPYQIELVGVVCDAYLAVVRGIRRAIHTGRAVRVKSQLKSHKSFANAFLRYSQLVDNARLYCTNTPGVPSMLITWKDRDSKLLVDPDGIKWLTSVSNLNEEADSIYELYKEKDQMTEPRSVWKDMVLLPTRAKLQQELKIVVQKIEIPVA
;
A
#
# COMPACT_ATOMS: atom_id res chain seq x y z
N MET A 1 -9.03 -9.00 -4.02
CA MET A 1 -8.97 -7.86 -4.96
C MET A 1 -7.96 -6.93 -4.35
N ASP A 2 -6.76 -6.95 -4.90
CA ASP A 2 -5.63 -6.17 -4.38
C ASP A 2 -5.80 -4.71 -4.77
N GLY A 3 -5.19 -3.78 -4.02
CA GLY A 3 -5.35 -2.35 -4.28
C GLY A 3 -4.88 -1.94 -5.67
N THR A 4 -5.39 -0.83 -6.21
CA THR A 4 -5.09 -0.35 -7.58
C THR A 4 -3.59 -0.22 -7.87
N LEU A 5 -2.79 0.22 -6.90
CA LEU A 5 -1.33 0.35 -7.04
C LEU A 5 -0.57 -0.96 -6.76
N SER A 6 -1.26 -2.02 -6.34
CA SER A 6 -0.68 -3.35 -6.16
C SER A 6 -0.65 -4.15 -7.46
N TRP A 7 -1.17 -3.60 -8.55
CA TRP A 7 -1.35 -4.28 -9.82
C TRP A 7 -0.56 -3.56 -10.92
N GLU A 8 0.66 -4.01 -11.17
CA GLU A 8 1.63 -3.22 -11.94
C GLU A 8 1.23 -2.91 -13.38
N PRO A 9 0.72 -3.87 -14.19
CA PRO A 9 0.41 -3.56 -15.59
C PRO A 9 -0.74 -2.56 -15.73
N PHE A 10 -1.69 -2.56 -14.77
CA PHE A 10 -2.71 -1.52 -14.70
C PHE A 10 -2.10 -0.13 -14.51
N VAL A 11 -1.17 0.01 -13.58
CA VAL A 11 -0.51 1.30 -13.28
C VAL A 11 0.29 1.79 -14.49
N GLU A 12 1.07 0.92 -15.12
CA GLU A 12 1.89 1.25 -16.28
C GLU A 12 1.06 1.70 -17.48
N GLN A 13 0.02 0.94 -17.81
CA GLN A 13 -0.88 1.29 -18.91
C GLN A 13 -1.64 2.59 -18.59
N THR A 14 -2.02 2.81 -17.33
CA THR A 14 -2.69 4.05 -16.91
C THR A 14 -1.77 5.25 -17.01
N ILE A 15 -0.51 5.15 -16.60
CA ILE A 15 0.49 6.22 -16.76
C ILE A 15 0.70 6.52 -18.25
N THR A 16 0.84 5.48 -19.07
CA THR A 16 1.04 5.61 -20.52
C THR A 16 -0.14 6.31 -21.18
N MET A 17 -1.36 5.89 -20.84
CA MET A 17 -2.60 6.53 -21.28
C MET A 17 -2.65 7.99 -20.84
N ALA A 18 -2.45 8.28 -19.54
CA ALA A 18 -2.51 9.63 -18.99
C ALA A 18 -1.46 10.57 -19.60
N ARG A 19 -0.29 10.07 -19.98
CA ARG A 19 0.70 10.85 -20.74
C ARG A 19 0.22 11.18 -22.15
N ASN A 20 -0.59 10.34 -22.78
CA ASN A 20 -0.98 10.45 -24.19
C ASN A 20 -2.38 10.98 -24.46
N VAL A 21 -3.25 11.13 -23.46
CA VAL A 21 -4.63 11.65 -23.63
C VAL A 21 -4.72 13.06 -24.22
N HIS A 22 -3.62 13.81 -24.21
CA HIS A 22 -3.55 15.11 -24.86
C HIS A 22 -3.42 15.01 -26.40
N LYS A 23 -3.00 13.84 -26.92
CA LYS A 23 -2.85 13.53 -28.36
C LYS A 23 -3.91 12.57 -28.88
N HIS A 24 -4.34 11.62 -28.05
CA HIS A 24 -5.21 10.52 -28.47
C HIS A 24 -6.39 10.35 -27.53
N ARG A 25 -7.49 9.80 -28.05
CA ARG A 25 -8.62 9.38 -27.24
C ARG A 25 -8.43 7.93 -26.80
N TYR A 26 -8.85 7.62 -25.58
CA TYR A 26 -8.81 6.27 -25.02
C TYR A 26 -10.18 5.87 -24.51
N ARG A 27 -10.46 4.57 -24.56
CA ARG A 27 -11.58 3.92 -23.85
C ARG A 27 -11.04 2.81 -22.96
N MET A 28 -11.86 2.35 -22.01
CA MET A 28 -11.53 1.16 -21.24
C MET A 28 -11.38 -0.06 -22.16
N GLY A 29 -10.32 -0.82 -21.93
CA GLY A 29 -10.10 -2.14 -22.52
C GLY A 29 -10.81 -3.24 -21.73
N ASP A 30 -10.47 -4.48 -22.05
CA ASP A 30 -11.04 -5.68 -21.43
C ASP A 30 -10.67 -5.87 -19.95
N GLY A 31 -9.67 -5.14 -19.48
CA GLY A 31 -9.09 -5.31 -18.15
C GLY A 31 -8.28 -6.60 -18.06
N TYR A 32 -8.38 -7.26 -16.90
CA TYR A 32 -7.80 -8.58 -16.67
C TYR A 32 -8.83 -9.67 -16.99
N LYS A 33 -8.51 -10.56 -17.93
CA LYS A 33 -9.32 -11.74 -18.28
C LYS A 33 -8.42 -12.96 -18.45
N VAL A 34 -8.91 -14.12 -18.04
CA VAL A 34 -8.28 -15.42 -18.33
C VAL A 34 -9.18 -16.12 -19.34
N ALA A 35 -8.64 -16.45 -20.50
CA ALA A 35 -9.34 -17.18 -21.55
C ALA A 35 -9.44 -18.67 -21.20
N GLU A 36 -10.32 -19.40 -21.91
CA GLU A 36 -10.60 -20.82 -21.65
C GLU A 36 -9.37 -21.72 -21.86
N ASP A 37 -8.44 -21.30 -22.72
CA ASP A 37 -7.15 -21.95 -22.97
C ASP A 37 -6.07 -21.62 -21.91
N GLY A 38 -6.42 -20.81 -20.90
CA GLY A 38 -5.51 -20.32 -19.86
C GLY A 38 -4.72 -19.07 -20.25
N THR A 39 -4.90 -18.53 -21.45
CA THR A 39 -4.23 -17.30 -21.87
C THR A 39 -4.71 -16.10 -21.05
N VAL A 40 -3.78 -15.33 -20.47
CA VAL A 40 -4.09 -14.11 -19.72
C VAL A 40 -4.09 -12.92 -20.66
N ILE A 41 -5.23 -12.25 -20.76
CA ILE A 41 -5.39 -10.97 -21.47
C ILE A 41 -5.39 -9.86 -20.42
N GLU A 42 -4.51 -8.88 -20.59
CA GLU A 42 -4.36 -7.78 -19.66
C GLU A 42 -4.24 -6.45 -20.41
N ASN A 43 -5.39 -5.85 -20.70
CA ASN A 43 -5.49 -4.64 -21.51
C ASN A 43 -6.51 -3.67 -20.91
N TYR A 44 -6.04 -2.62 -20.26
CA TYR A 44 -6.86 -1.67 -19.51
C TYR A 44 -7.27 -0.46 -20.33
N TRP A 45 -6.48 -0.06 -21.33
CA TRP A 45 -6.72 1.17 -22.11
C TRP A 45 -6.52 0.92 -23.59
N ILE A 46 -7.55 1.19 -24.39
CA ILE A 46 -7.51 1.06 -25.84
C ILE A 46 -7.57 2.45 -26.46
N GLN A 47 -6.58 2.77 -27.27
CA GLN A 47 -6.59 3.97 -28.10
C GLN A 47 -7.70 3.86 -29.15
N VAL A 48 -8.47 4.92 -29.32
CA VAL A 48 -9.58 4.96 -30.28
C VAL A 48 -9.21 5.91 -31.42
N GLU A 49 -9.35 5.43 -32.66
CA GLU A 49 -9.26 6.28 -33.85
C GLU A 49 -10.52 7.13 -33.96
N GLY A 50 -10.35 8.44 -34.08
CA GLY A 50 -11.44 9.37 -34.28
C GLY A 50 -10.88 10.72 -34.73
N GLU A 51 -11.43 11.24 -35.83
CA GLU A 51 -11.16 12.56 -36.37
C GLU A 51 -11.28 13.59 -35.25
N GLY A 52 -10.14 14.14 -34.83
CA GLY A 52 -10.14 15.22 -33.84
C GLY A 52 -10.80 16.43 -34.49
N GLU A 53 -11.96 16.87 -33.97
CA GLU A 53 -12.28 18.30 -33.97
C GLU A 53 -11.00 19.03 -33.54
N GLU A 54 -10.54 19.97 -34.36
CA GLU A 54 -9.28 20.72 -34.18
C GLU A 54 -8.94 20.90 -32.71
N THR A 55 -8.11 19.98 -32.22
CA THR A 55 -7.93 19.81 -30.78
C THR A 55 -7.17 21.01 -30.28
N LYS A 56 -7.86 21.89 -29.53
CA LYS A 56 -7.22 22.87 -28.63
C LYS A 56 -6.03 22.17 -27.99
N ILE A 57 -4.81 22.67 -28.23
CA ILE A 57 -3.56 22.06 -27.73
C ILE A 57 -3.71 21.85 -26.23
N LYS A 58 -3.95 20.59 -25.82
CA LYS A 58 -4.01 20.21 -24.40
C LYS A 58 -2.58 19.96 -23.95
N LYS A 59 -2.21 20.54 -22.81
CA LYS A 59 -0.91 20.23 -22.19
C LYS A 59 -0.94 18.78 -21.67
N PRO A 60 0.17 18.03 -21.76
CA PRO A 60 0.26 16.72 -21.15
C PRO A 60 0.07 16.81 -19.63
N TYR A 61 -0.48 15.76 -19.02
CA TYR A 61 -0.56 15.67 -17.57
C TYR A 61 0.84 15.59 -16.95
N GLN A 62 1.01 16.29 -15.83
CA GLN A 62 2.07 15.99 -14.88
C GLN A 62 1.55 14.93 -13.92
N ILE A 63 2.32 13.86 -13.75
CA ILE A 63 1.94 12.71 -12.94
C ILE A 63 2.74 12.74 -11.64
N GLU A 64 2.03 12.84 -10.53
CA GLU A 64 2.60 12.80 -9.18
C GLU A 64 2.16 11.53 -8.45
N LEU A 65 3.14 10.75 -7.98
CA LEU A 65 2.90 9.59 -7.12
C LEU A 65 3.15 9.97 -5.67
N VAL A 66 2.12 9.90 -4.85
CA VAL A 66 2.23 10.09 -3.39
C VAL A 66 1.85 8.80 -2.70
N GLY A 67 2.83 8.11 -2.14
CA GLY A 67 2.67 6.87 -1.42
C GLY A 67 2.78 7.05 0.10
N VAL A 68 2.12 6.16 0.83
CA VAL A 68 2.31 5.99 2.28
C VAL A 68 2.61 4.54 2.56
N VAL A 69 3.67 4.28 3.32
CA VAL A 69 4.02 2.95 3.84
C VAL A 69 3.90 2.94 5.36
N CYS A 70 3.50 1.80 5.89
CA CYS A 70 3.65 1.49 7.29
C CYS A 70 3.95 0.00 7.48
N ASP A 71 4.47 -0.33 8.65
CA ASP A 71 4.57 -1.69 9.14
C ASP A 71 3.21 -2.41 9.04
N ALA A 72 3.23 -3.65 8.59
CA ALA A 72 2.03 -4.42 8.30
C ALA A 72 1.22 -4.75 9.58
N TYR A 73 1.87 -4.96 10.73
CA TYR A 73 1.16 -5.12 11.99
C TYR A 73 0.38 -3.85 12.36
N LEU A 74 0.99 -2.66 12.22
CA LEU A 74 0.26 -1.40 12.44
C LEU A 74 -0.92 -1.24 11.49
N ALA A 75 -0.73 -1.59 10.21
CA ALA A 75 -1.78 -1.50 9.21
C ALA A 75 -2.99 -2.36 9.57
N VAL A 76 -2.76 -3.59 10.06
CA VAL A 76 -3.80 -4.53 10.49
C VAL A 76 -4.50 -4.01 11.75
N VAL A 77 -3.75 -3.57 12.77
CA VAL A 77 -4.34 -2.99 14.00
C VAL A 77 -5.22 -1.78 13.69
N ARG A 78 -4.76 -0.88 12.80
CA ARG A 78 -5.54 0.28 12.33
C ARG A 78 -6.80 -0.18 11.59
N GLY A 79 -6.69 -1.21 10.76
CA GLY A 79 -7.82 -1.82 10.04
C GLY A 79 -8.89 -2.37 10.99
N ILE A 80 -8.48 -3.10 12.03
CA ILE A 80 -9.38 -3.65 13.06
C ILE A 80 -10.05 -2.51 13.84
N ARG A 81 -9.29 -1.50 14.30
CA ARG A 81 -9.85 -0.34 15.00
C ARG A 81 -10.89 0.39 14.15
N ARG A 82 -10.62 0.58 12.85
CA ARG A 82 -11.57 1.18 11.91
C ARG A 82 -12.80 0.30 11.73
N ALA A 83 -12.65 -1.02 11.66
CA ALA A 83 -13.78 -1.94 11.57
C ALA A 83 -14.70 -1.83 12.80
N ILE A 84 -14.12 -1.76 14.00
CA ILE A 84 -14.90 -1.57 15.24
C ILE A 84 -15.62 -0.23 15.23
N HIS A 85 -14.93 0.86 14.84
CA HIS A 85 -15.50 2.21 14.91
C HIS A 85 -16.52 2.51 13.79
N THR A 86 -16.32 1.96 12.59
CA THR A 86 -17.08 2.37 11.39
C THR A 86 -17.81 1.21 10.70
N GLY A 87 -17.61 -0.04 11.13
CA GLY A 87 -18.10 -1.24 10.46
C GLY A 87 -17.31 -1.64 9.21
N ARG A 88 -16.30 -0.86 8.77
CA ARG A 88 -15.58 -1.08 7.51
C ARG A 88 -14.28 -1.88 7.68
N ALA A 89 -14.38 -3.19 7.58
CA ALA A 89 -13.26 -4.13 7.65
C ALA A 89 -12.52 -4.32 6.32
N VAL A 90 -11.26 -4.76 6.39
CA VAL A 90 -10.45 -5.24 5.26
C VAL A 90 -9.94 -6.63 5.62
N ARG A 91 -9.99 -7.56 4.66
CA ARG A 91 -9.43 -8.90 4.85
C ARG A 91 -7.92 -8.81 4.99
N VAL A 92 -7.37 -9.34 6.09
CA VAL A 92 -5.94 -9.26 6.42
C VAL A 92 -5.06 -9.75 5.27
N LYS A 93 -5.30 -10.96 4.75
CA LYS A 93 -4.54 -11.52 3.61
C LYS A 93 -4.49 -10.59 2.38
N SER A 94 -5.62 -9.98 2.03
CA SER A 94 -5.69 -9.02 0.91
C SER A 94 -4.92 -7.72 1.21
N GLN A 95 -4.92 -7.29 2.47
CA GLN A 95 -4.16 -6.13 2.92
C GLN A 95 -2.64 -6.39 2.86
N LEU A 96 -2.19 -7.56 3.35
CA LEU A 96 -0.79 -7.97 3.33
C LEU A 96 -0.26 -8.09 1.89
N LYS A 97 -1.01 -8.79 1.03
CA LYS A 97 -0.69 -8.90 -0.39
C LYS A 97 -0.58 -7.54 -1.07
N SER A 98 -1.56 -6.66 -0.82
CA SER A 98 -1.54 -5.30 -1.38
C SER A 98 -0.34 -4.47 -0.92
N HIS A 99 0.03 -4.56 0.36
CA HIS A 99 1.23 -3.91 0.92
C HIS A 99 2.51 -4.41 0.24
N LYS A 100 2.67 -5.73 0.17
CA LYS A 100 3.83 -6.37 -0.45
C LYS A 100 3.97 -5.99 -1.92
N SER A 101 2.89 -6.13 -2.69
CA SER A 101 2.88 -5.81 -4.12
C SER A 101 3.20 -4.33 -4.38
N PHE A 102 2.63 -3.40 -3.60
CA PHE A 102 2.96 -1.98 -3.73
C PHE A 102 4.43 -1.72 -3.39
N ALA A 103 4.93 -2.31 -2.30
CA ALA A 103 6.31 -2.11 -1.87
C ALA A 103 7.33 -2.62 -2.92
N ASN A 104 7.04 -3.77 -3.54
CA ASN A 104 7.86 -4.31 -4.63
C ASN A 104 7.85 -3.40 -5.88
N ALA A 105 6.71 -2.80 -6.20
CA ALA A 105 6.52 -2.03 -7.41
C ALA A 105 6.95 -0.55 -7.31
N PHE A 106 7.00 0.01 -6.10
CA PHE A 106 7.14 1.45 -5.88
C PHE A 106 8.35 2.07 -6.59
N LEU A 107 9.52 1.42 -6.55
CA LEU A 107 10.72 1.93 -7.23
C LEU A 107 10.51 2.04 -8.73
N ARG A 108 9.85 1.06 -9.36
CA ARG A 108 9.52 1.07 -10.78
C ARG A 108 8.53 2.20 -11.08
N TYR A 109 7.46 2.33 -10.30
CA TYR A 109 6.51 3.42 -10.48
C TYR A 109 7.15 4.80 -10.37
N SER A 110 8.09 4.96 -9.43
CA SER A 110 8.80 6.22 -9.24
C SER A 110 9.58 6.66 -10.49
N GLN A 111 9.99 5.71 -11.35
CA GLN A 111 10.68 6.00 -12.61
C GLN A 111 9.71 6.45 -13.71
N LEU A 112 8.44 6.00 -13.67
CA LEU A 112 7.43 6.25 -14.70
C LEU A 112 6.69 7.59 -14.53
N VAL A 113 6.68 8.14 -13.31
CA VAL A 113 6.02 9.41 -12.96
C VAL A 113 6.99 10.57 -12.96
N ASP A 114 6.47 11.80 -13.00
CA ASP A 114 7.32 12.99 -12.97
C ASP A 114 7.84 13.22 -11.55
N ASN A 115 6.93 13.18 -10.57
CA ASN A 115 7.24 13.37 -9.16
C ASN A 115 6.84 12.14 -8.35
N ALA A 116 7.67 11.75 -7.37
CA ALA A 116 7.35 10.66 -6.46
C ALA A 116 7.69 11.03 -5.02
N ARG A 117 6.78 10.78 -4.09
CA ARG A 117 6.99 10.96 -2.66
C ARG A 117 6.49 9.73 -1.91
N LEU A 118 7.28 9.23 -0.98
CA LEU A 118 6.88 8.14 -0.10
C LEU A 118 7.02 8.58 1.35
N TYR A 119 5.94 8.42 2.10
CA TYR A 119 5.90 8.77 3.52
C TYR A 119 5.78 7.51 4.39
N CYS A 120 6.47 7.48 5.52
CA CYS A 120 6.34 6.46 6.55
C CYS A 120 5.47 6.96 7.71
N THR A 121 4.57 6.11 8.19
CA THR A 121 3.67 6.43 9.33
C THR A 121 3.82 5.46 10.50
N ASN A 122 5.00 4.89 10.71
CA ASN A 122 5.22 3.90 11.77
C ASN A 122 5.18 4.48 13.18
N THR A 123 5.47 5.78 13.33
CA THR A 123 5.46 6.44 14.62
C THR A 123 4.07 7.03 14.90
N PRO A 124 3.30 6.49 15.86
CA PRO A 124 1.99 7.04 16.19
C PRO A 124 2.09 8.45 16.76
N GLY A 125 1.18 9.35 16.38
CA GLY A 125 1.11 10.71 16.91
C GLY A 125 2.16 11.68 16.36
N VAL A 126 3.03 11.24 15.45
CA VAL A 126 4.03 12.07 14.77
C VAL A 126 3.61 12.27 13.31
N PRO A 127 3.89 13.45 12.70
CA PRO A 127 3.69 13.64 11.27
C PRO A 127 4.39 12.58 10.42
N SER A 128 3.82 12.28 9.26
CA SER A 128 4.36 11.27 8.35
C SER A 128 5.76 11.67 7.87
N MET A 129 6.73 10.78 8.05
CA MET A 129 8.14 11.03 7.71
C MET A 129 8.37 10.80 6.21
N LEU A 130 8.93 11.77 5.49
CA LEU A 130 9.28 11.60 4.08
C LEU A 130 10.52 10.71 3.97
N ILE A 131 10.39 9.54 3.34
CA ILE A 131 11.48 8.55 3.20
C ILE A 131 11.99 8.42 1.77
N THR A 132 11.23 8.90 0.79
CA THR A 132 11.67 8.92 -0.61
C THR A 132 11.10 10.13 -1.30
N TRP A 133 11.92 10.78 -2.14
CA TRP A 133 11.55 11.97 -2.89
C TRP A 133 12.20 11.98 -4.28
N LYS A 134 11.41 12.28 -5.29
CA LYS A 134 11.82 12.55 -6.67
C LYS A 134 11.03 13.74 -7.18
N ASP A 135 11.73 14.63 -7.84
CA ASP A 135 11.18 15.68 -8.68
C ASP A 135 11.58 15.42 -10.13
N ARG A 136 10.98 16.13 -11.09
CA ARG A 136 11.15 15.90 -12.53
C ARG A 136 12.61 15.79 -12.97
N ASP A 137 13.46 16.66 -12.44
CA ASP A 137 14.85 16.81 -12.87
C ASP A 137 15.84 16.07 -11.95
N SER A 138 15.35 15.41 -10.89
CA SER A 138 16.19 14.75 -9.91
C SER A 138 16.12 13.23 -9.98
N LYS A 139 17.22 12.59 -9.61
CA LYS A 139 17.21 11.16 -9.28
C LYS A 139 16.44 10.96 -7.97
N LEU A 140 15.87 9.77 -7.80
CA LEU A 140 15.19 9.37 -6.57
C LEU A 140 16.14 9.51 -5.37
N LEU A 141 15.83 10.43 -4.45
CA LEU A 141 16.50 10.55 -3.16
C LEU A 141 15.80 9.64 -2.15
N VAL A 142 16.60 8.90 -1.39
CA VAL A 142 16.14 7.87 -0.48
C VAL A 142 16.77 8.09 0.89
N ASP A 143 15.95 8.14 1.93
CA ASP A 143 16.41 8.07 3.31
C ASP A 143 16.90 6.63 3.60
N PRO A 144 18.20 6.42 3.90
CA PRO A 144 18.76 5.09 4.13
C PRO A 144 18.12 4.34 5.30
N ASP A 145 17.61 5.04 6.31
CA ASP A 145 16.91 4.40 7.42
C ASP A 145 15.43 4.21 7.12
N GLY A 146 14.80 5.19 6.48
CA GLY A 146 13.41 5.14 6.05
C GLY A 146 13.10 4.02 5.05
N ILE A 147 14.02 3.76 4.11
CA ILE A 147 13.82 2.74 3.06
C ILE A 147 13.78 1.31 3.59
N LYS A 148 14.42 1.04 4.74
CA LYS A 148 14.38 -0.27 5.40
C LYS A 148 12.94 -0.73 5.66
N TRP A 149 12.03 0.20 5.94
CA TRP A 149 10.61 -0.11 6.11
C TRP A 149 9.95 -0.60 4.82
N LEU A 150 10.26 0.05 3.69
CA LEU A 150 9.75 -0.38 2.39
C LEU A 150 10.28 -1.79 2.06
N THR A 151 11.58 -2.02 2.28
CA THR A 151 12.21 -3.33 2.09
C THR A 151 11.66 -4.41 3.03
N SER A 152 11.31 -4.06 4.27
CA SER A 152 10.70 -5.01 5.19
C SER A 152 9.31 -5.44 4.72
N VAL A 153 8.49 -4.47 4.29
CA VAL A 153 7.14 -4.72 3.75
C VAL A 153 7.19 -5.48 2.42
N SER A 154 8.20 -5.24 1.58
CA SER A 154 8.39 -5.96 0.31
C SER A 154 8.69 -7.46 0.54
N ASN A 155 9.29 -7.79 1.69
CA ASN A 155 9.65 -9.16 2.09
C ASN A 155 8.63 -9.84 3.02
N LEU A 156 7.47 -9.22 3.23
CA LEU A 156 6.40 -9.73 4.07
C LEU A 156 5.92 -11.13 3.62
N ASN A 157 5.59 -11.96 4.59
CA ASN A 157 4.80 -13.18 4.38
C ASN A 157 3.30 -12.82 4.30
N GLU A 158 2.76 -12.79 3.08
CA GLU A 158 1.34 -12.49 2.86
C GLU A 158 0.40 -13.64 3.24
N GLU A 159 0.95 -14.83 3.47
CA GLU A 159 0.27 -16.04 3.92
C GLU A 159 0.43 -16.26 5.43
N ALA A 160 0.88 -15.24 6.18
CA ALA A 160 1.04 -15.35 7.62
C ALA A 160 -0.31 -15.55 8.32
N ASP A 161 -0.42 -16.61 9.11
CA ASP A 161 -1.59 -16.88 9.96
C ASP A 161 -1.39 -16.37 11.39
N SER A 162 -0.13 -16.08 11.76
CA SER A 162 0.21 -15.46 13.04
C SER A 162 1.10 -14.23 12.87
N ILE A 163 1.06 -13.37 13.89
CA ILE A 163 1.89 -12.16 13.90
C ILE A 163 3.39 -12.48 13.86
N TYR A 164 3.80 -13.68 14.31
CA TYR A 164 5.19 -14.13 14.35
C TYR A 164 5.71 -14.57 12.98
N GLU A 165 4.80 -14.86 12.05
CA GLU A 165 5.13 -15.30 10.69
C GLU A 165 5.22 -14.14 9.70
N LEU A 166 4.88 -12.91 10.12
CA LEU A 166 4.80 -11.74 9.23
C LEU A 166 6.12 -11.49 8.49
N TYR A 167 7.25 -11.65 9.18
CA TYR A 167 8.59 -11.39 8.65
C TYR A 167 9.47 -12.63 8.83
N LYS A 168 10.30 -12.95 7.84
CA LYS A 168 11.17 -14.14 7.85
C LYS A 168 12.30 -14.07 8.88
N GLU A 169 12.80 -12.86 9.15
CA GLU A 169 13.90 -12.63 10.08
C GLU A 169 13.36 -12.14 11.41
N LYS A 170 13.69 -12.86 12.50
CA LYS A 170 13.32 -12.46 13.87
C LYS A 170 13.94 -11.13 14.27
N ASP A 171 15.09 -10.77 13.69
CA ASP A 171 15.84 -9.56 14.05
C ASP A 171 15.05 -8.28 13.79
N GLN A 172 14.23 -8.24 12.72
CA GLN A 172 13.38 -7.09 12.39
C GLN A 172 12.34 -6.76 13.49
N MET A 173 11.99 -7.75 14.33
CA MET A 173 11.09 -7.56 15.48
C MET A 173 11.79 -7.05 16.74
N THR A 174 13.12 -7.17 16.81
CA THR A 174 13.90 -6.86 18.00
C THR A 174 14.77 -5.61 17.87
N GLU A 175 14.88 -5.06 16.65
CA GLU A 175 15.64 -3.83 16.43
C GLU A 175 15.11 -2.66 17.29
N PRO A 176 16.00 -1.79 17.79
CA PRO A 176 15.61 -0.54 18.43
C PRO A 176 14.72 0.29 17.49
N ARG A 177 13.62 0.85 18.01
CA ARG A 177 12.58 1.58 17.25
C ARG A 177 11.68 0.72 16.35
N SER A 178 11.75 -0.61 16.47
CA SER A 178 10.73 -1.46 15.89
C SER A 178 9.40 -1.24 16.62
N VAL A 179 8.30 -1.17 15.84
CA VAL A 179 6.94 -1.13 16.38
C VAL A 179 6.70 -2.25 17.40
N TRP A 180 7.33 -3.40 17.15
CA TRP A 180 7.26 -4.58 17.99
C TRP A 180 7.77 -4.33 19.39
N LYS A 181 8.98 -3.80 19.54
CA LYS A 181 9.54 -3.47 20.85
C LYS A 181 8.78 -2.32 21.52
N ASP A 182 8.42 -1.31 20.74
CA ASP A 182 7.87 -0.05 21.26
C ASP A 182 6.38 -0.14 21.59
N MET A 183 5.64 -1.11 21.04
CA MET A 183 4.19 -1.25 21.26
C MET A 183 3.72 -2.67 21.57
N VAL A 184 4.26 -3.68 20.89
CA VAL A 184 3.71 -5.06 20.96
C VAL A 184 4.27 -5.87 22.11
N LEU A 185 5.56 -5.71 22.39
CA LEU A 185 6.33 -6.42 23.41
C LEU A 185 6.51 -5.58 24.68
N LEU A 186 5.76 -4.48 24.82
CA LEU A 186 5.80 -3.65 26.03
C LEU A 186 5.44 -4.49 27.27
N PRO A 187 6.25 -4.45 28.35
CA PRO A 187 6.01 -5.22 29.57
C PRO A 187 4.63 -4.94 30.21
N THR A 188 4.12 -3.71 30.05
CA THR A 188 2.83 -3.27 30.59
C THR A 188 1.63 -3.88 29.84
N ARG A 189 1.83 -4.44 28.65
CA ARG A 189 0.75 -4.95 27.80
C ARG A 189 -0.02 -6.11 28.45
N ALA A 190 0.68 -7.02 29.13
CA ALA A 190 0.03 -8.16 29.79
C ALA A 190 -0.99 -7.69 30.85
N LYS A 191 -0.61 -6.71 31.68
CA LYS A 191 -1.49 -6.11 32.68
C LYS A 191 -2.70 -5.44 32.04
N LEU A 192 -2.47 -4.61 31.00
CA LEU A 192 -3.55 -3.93 30.27
C LEU A 192 -4.54 -4.92 29.62
N GLN A 193 -4.04 -6.01 29.03
CA GLN A 193 -4.89 -7.06 28.46
C GLN A 193 -5.72 -7.79 29.51
N GLN A 194 -5.15 -8.03 30.69
CA GLN A 194 -5.87 -8.63 31.81
C GLN A 194 -6.99 -7.72 32.32
N GLU A 195 -6.71 -6.41 32.49
CA GLU A 195 -7.71 -5.41 32.85
C GLU A 195 -8.83 -5.33 31.81
N LEU A 196 -8.48 -5.27 30.52
CA LEU A 196 -9.46 -5.24 29.43
C LEU A 196 -10.33 -6.51 29.42
N LYS A 197 -9.73 -7.69 29.61
CA LYS A 197 -10.45 -8.97 29.69
C LYS A 197 -11.46 -8.96 30.83
N ILE A 198 -11.07 -8.46 32.01
CA ILE A 198 -11.98 -8.36 33.18
C ILE A 198 -13.15 -7.44 32.86
N VAL A 199 -12.91 -6.29 32.21
CA VAL A 199 -13.97 -5.35 31.82
C VAL A 199 -14.92 -5.97 30.79
N VAL A 200 -14.40 -6.62 29.75
CA VAL A 200 -15.21 -7.30 28.73
C VAL A 200 -16.07 -8.40 29.36
N GLN A 201 -15.49 -9.24 30.22
CA GLN A 201 -16.23 -10.29 30.93
C GLN A 201 -17.38 -9.73 31.77
N LYS A 202 -17.18 -8.60 32.46
CA LYS A 202 -18.24 -7.94 33.23
C LYS A 202 -19.41 -7.43 32.36
N ILE A 203 -19.12 -7.06 31.11
CA ILE A 203 -20.13 -6.57 30.16
C ILE A 203 -20.85 -7.74 29.46
N GLU A 204 -20.13 -8.83 29.18
CA GLU A 204 -20.65 -10.01 28.48
C GLU A 204 -21.41 -10.98 29.39
N ILE A 205 -21.22 -10.93 30.71
CA ILE A 205 -22.09 -11.67 31.65
C ILE A 205 -23.51 -11.08 31.53
N PRO A 206 -24.51 -11.85 31.07
CA PRO A 206 -25.89 -11.39 31.03
C PRO A 206 -26.32 -11.09 32.46
N VAL A 207 -26.91 -9.91 32.68
CA VAL A 207 -27.70 -9.68 33.90
C VAL A 207 -28.86 -10.67 33.83
N ALA A 208 -28.81 -11.70 34.66
CA ALA A 208 -29.88 -12.68 34.84
C ALA A 208 -31.12 -12.02 35.47
#